data_AF-A0A7T3AD37-F1
#
_entry.id   AF-A0A7T3AD37-F1
#
_cell.length_a   1.000
_cell.length_b   1.000
_cell.length_c   1.000
_cell.angle_alpha   90.00
_cell.angle_beta   90.00
_cell.angle_gamma   90.00
#
_symmetry.space_group_name_H-M   'P 1'
#
loop_
_entity.id
_entity.type
_entity.pdbx_description
1 polymer ?
#
loop_
_entity_poly.entity_id
_entity_poly.type
_entity_poly.pdbx_seq_one_letter_code
_entity_poly.pdbx_strand_id
1 'polypeptide(L)'
;MSIVGALRYKGRGLTGQGCMTPTRHDHRVMPAPRHLLLWGVLALLLTAPLIAMQFTDEVRWTPYDFAAGALLLGGLGLSVELVLRWFRRPRQRLLAIGAALSVVTLIWLDGAVGIF
;
A
#
# COMPACT_ATOMS: atom_id res chain seq x y z
N MET A 1 -34.68 -35.54 39.59
CA MET A 1 -33.85 -36.50 40.34
C MET A 1 -33.87 -37.82 39.58
N SER A 2 -33.03 -37.96 38.54
CA SER A 2 -32.86 -39.21 37.77
C SER A 2 -31.38 -39.54 37.80
N ILE A 3 -31.09 -40.63 38.49
CA ILE A 3 -29.76 -41.13 38.82
C ILE A 3 -29.43 -42.23 37.80
N VAL A 4 -28.13 -42.36 37.48
CA VAL A 4 -27.46 -43.54 36.92
C VAL A 4 -27.47 -43.69 35.39
N GLY A 5 -26.27 -43.80 34.79
CA GLY A 5 -26.10 -44.73 33.66
C GLY A 5 -25.21 -44.30 32.49
N ALA A 6 -23.96 -43.86 32.70
CA ALA A 6 -22.95 -43.93 31.63
C ALA A 6 -21.53 -43.98 32.22
N LEU A 7 -21.24 -45.05 32.96
CA LEU A 7 -19.88 -45.55 33.07
C LEU A 7 -19.37 -45.92 31.67
N ARG A 8 -18.06 -45.73 31.47
CA ARG A 8 -17.19 -46.35 30.43
C ARG A 8 -16.68 -45.36 29.37
N TYR A 9 -15.71 -44.54 29.75
CA TYR A 9 -14.59 -44.24 28.85
C TYR A 9 -13.27 -44.61 29.53
N LYS A 10 -13.09 -45.93 29.70
CA LYS A 10 -11.84 -46.55 30.13
C LYS A 10 -11.02 -46.88 28.88
N GLY A 11 -9.87 -46.22 28.76
CA GLY A 11 -8.65 -46.72 28.14
C GLY A 11 -8.71 -47.21 26.69
N ARG A 12 -8.18 -46.40 25.77
CA ARG A 12 -7.50 -46.94 24.59
C ARG A 12 -6.18 -46.19 24.40
N GLY A 13 -5.10 -46.84 24.79
CA GLY A 13 -3.78 -46.48 24.30
C GLY A 13 -3.75 -46.68 22.79
N LEU A 14 -3.34 -45.63 22.07
CA LEU A 14 -2.79 -45.74 20.72
C LEU A 14 -1.39 -45.15 20.77
N THR A 15 -0.47 -45.99 21.23
CA THR A 15 0.93 -45.94 20.85
C THR A 15 1.00 -46.08 19.33
N GLY A 16 1.84 -45.26 18.68
CA GLY A 16 2.22 -45.48 17.29
C GLY A 16 1.62 -44.48 16.32
N GLN A 17 2.21 -43.29 16.28
CA GLN A 17 2.54 -42.60 15.03
C GLN A 17 3.50 -41.46 15.37
N GLY A 18 4.79 -41.72 15.17
CA GLY A 18 5.77 -40.66 14.95
C GLY A 18 5.36 -39.94 13.67
N CYS A 19 4.45 -38.97 13.82
CA CYS A 19 4.08 -38.07 12.76
C CYS A 19 5.30 -37.19 12.52
N MET A 20 6.10 -37.54 11.50
CA MET A 20 7.05 -36.62 10.91
C MET A 20 6.21 -35.52 10.28
N THR A 21 5.95 -34.47 11.04
CA THR A 21 5.29 -33.26 10.55
C THR A 21 6.19 -32.67 9.46
N PRO A 22 5.72 -32.50 8.22
CA PRO A 22 6.46 -31.69 7.27
C PRO A 22 6.56 -30.29 7.88
N THR A 23 7.77 -29.84 8.18
CA THR A 23 8.05 -28.44 8.51
C THR A 23 7.70 -27.64 7.27
N ARG A 24 6.48 -27.11 7.24
CA ARG A 24 6.03 -26.21 6.18
C ARG A 24 6.91 -24.98 6.22
N HIS A 25 7.94 -24.98 5.39
CA HIS A 25 8.76 -23.81 5.13
C HIS A 25 7.88 -22.85 4.31
N ASP A 26 6.97 -22.15 4.99
CA ASP A 26 6.19 -21.08 4.39
C ASP A 26 7.19 -20.00 3.97
N HIS A 27 7.49 -19.93 2.68
CA HIS A 27 8.01 -18.71 2.05
C HIS A 27 6.85 -17.72 2.11
N ARG A 28 6.65 -17.11 3.28
CA ARG A 28 5.77 -15.96 3.39
C ARG A 28 6.43 -14.86 2.59
N VAL A 29 6.09 -14.81 1.30
CA VAL A 29 6.15 -13.59 0.51
C VAL A 29 5.22 -12.65 1.26
N MET A 30 5.77 -11.92 2.23
CA MET A 30 5.01 -10.95 2.98
C MET A 30 4.54 -9.94 1.94
N PRO A 31 3.23 -9.84 1.67
CA PRO A 31 2.75 -8.87 0.70
C PRO A 31 3.22 -7.51 1.20
N ALA A 32 4.01 -6.82 0.39
CA ALA A 32 4.53 -5.52 0.76
C ALA A 32 3.35 -4.65 1.20
N PRO A 33 3.47 -3.93 2.33
CA PRO A 33 2.38 -3.09 2.76
C PRO A 33 1.99 -2.15 1.61
N ARG A 34 0.70 -2.07 1.29
CA ARG A 34 0.18 -1.24 0.19
C ARG A 34 0.67 0.21 0.21
N HIS A 35 0.90 0.76 1.41
CA HIS A 35 1.47 2.10 1.59
C HIS A 35 2.93 2.14 1.12
N LEU A 36 3.72 1.12 1.40
CA LEU A 36 5.12 1.03 0.99
C LEU A 36 5.24 1.01 -0.55
N LEU A 37 4.33 0.30 -1.21
CA LEU A 37 4.25 0.30 -2.66
C LEU A 37 3.88 1.69 -3.20
N LEU A 38 2.88 2.35 -2.58
CA LEU A 38 2.41 3.67 -2.99
C LEU A 38 3.51 4.73 -2.82
N TRP A 39 4.15 4.80 -1.66
CA TRP A 39 5.27 5.71 -1.38
C TRP A 39 6.49 5.40 -2.27
N GLY A 40 6.77 4.12 -2.53
CA GLY A 40 7.83 3.70 -3.45
C GLY A 40 7.59 4.18 -4.89
N VAL A 41 6.36 4.07 -5.40
CA VAL A 41 5.99 4.57 -6.73
C VAL A 41 6.08 6.09 -6.80
N LEU A 42 5.61 6.83 -5.78
CA LEU A 42 5.72 8.29 -5.74
C LEU A 42 7.18 8.75 -5.72
N ALA A 43 8.03 8.10 -4.93
CA ALA A 43 9.47 8.38 -4.87
C ALA A 43 10.14 8.09 -6.22
N LEU A 44 9.82 6.96 -6.84
CA LEU A 44 10.35 6.59 -8.16
C LEU A 44 9.96 7.63 -9.22
N LEU A 45 8.70 8.06 -9.22
CA LEU A 45 8.18 9.08 -10.14
C LEU A 45 8.92 10.41 -9.98
N LEU A 46 9.22 10.82 -8.74
CA LEU A 46 10.00 12.04 -8.46
C LEU A 46 11.47 11.90 -8.85
N THR A 47 12.05 10.70 -8.78
CA THR A 47 13.44 10.47 -9.22
C THR A 47 13.61 10.38 -10.74
N ALA A 48 12.53 10.17 -11.50
CA ALA A 48 12.57 10.12 -12.96
C ALA A 48 13.23 11.37 -13.59
N PRO A 49 12.85 12.61 -13.25
CA PRO A 49 13.53 13.81 -13.75
C PRO A 49 14.99 13.88 -13.29
N LEU A 50 15.34 13.46 -12.07
CA LEU A 50 16.73 13.47 -11.62
C LEU A 50 17.62 12.59 -12.51
N ILE A 51 17.11 11.42 -12.91
CA ILE A 51 17.77 10.51 -13.85
C ILE A 51 17.82 11.16 -15.24
N ALA A 52 16.73 11.74 -15.73
CA ALA A 52 16.67 12.39 -17.03
C ALA A 52 17.69 13.54 -17.17
N MET A 53 17.87 14.35 -16.12
CA MET A 53 18.86 15.43 -16.05
C MET A 53 20.31 14.96 -16.17
N GLN A 54 20.59 13.66 -15.97
CA GLN A 54 21.93 13.11 -16.20
C GLN A 54 22.19 12.80 -17.69
N PHE A 55 21.14 12.70 -18.51
CA PHE A 55 21.25 12.32 -19.92
C PHE A 55 20.97 13.48 -20.88
N THR A 56 20.25 14.51 -20.45
CA THR A 56 19.86 15.63 -21.31
C THR A 56 19.74 16.95 -20.53
N ASP A 57 20.08 18.05 -21.21
CA ASP A 57 19.89 19.42 -20.73
C ASP A 57 18.47 19.96 -21.04
N GLU A 58 17.63 19.18 -21.72
CA GLU A 58 16.23 19.54 -22.06
C GLU A 58 15.33 19.57 -20.81
N VAL A 59 15.59 18.68 -19.85
CA VAL A 59 14.87 18.62 -18.58
C VAL A 59 15.67 19.43 -17.56
N ARG A 60 15.17 20.59 -17.13
CA ARG A 60 15.86 21.44 -16.16
C ARG A 60 15.03 21.70 -14.92
N TRP A 61 14.96 20.71 -14.04
CA TRP A 61 14.29 20.85 -12.75
C TRP A 61 15.25 21.47 -11.72
N THR A 62 14.81 22.56 -11.10
CA THR A 62 15.51 23.14 -9.96
C THR A 62 15.21 22.33 -8.68
N PRO A 63 16.00 22.48 -7.61
CA PRO A 63 15.65 21.90 -6.30
C PRO A 63 14.26 22.31 -5.81
N TYR A 64 13.77 23.49 -6.22
CA TYR A 64 12.42 23.94 -5.90
C TYR A 64 11.34 23.12 -6.61
N ASP A 65 11.57 22.70 -7.86
CA ASP A 65 10.65 21.83 -8.60
C ASP A 65 10.58 20.43 -7.96
N PHE A 66 11.70 19.91 -7.47
CA PHE A 66 11.71 18.68 -6.68
C PHE A 66 10.95 18.84 -5.37
N ALA A 67 11.11 19.95 -4.67
CA ALA A 67 10.35 20.24 -3.44
C ALA A 67 8.85 20.37 -3.72
N ALA A 68 8.47 21.09 -4.79
CA ALA A 68 7.10 21.23 -5.24
C ALA A 68 6.51 19.86 -5.59
N GLY A 69 7.18 19.07 -6.44
CA GLY A 69 6.78 17.72 -6.80
C GLY A 69 6.64 16.79 -5.59
N ALA A 70 7.58 16.85 -4.64
CA ALA A 70 7.52 16.07 -3.39
C ALA A 70 6.31 16.47 -2.53
N LEU A 71 6.01 17.76 -2.41
CA LEU A 71 4.87 18.25 -1.64
C LEU A 71 3.54 17.84 -2.30
N LEU A 72 3.49 17.92 -3.63
CA LEU A 72 2.32 17.66 -4.45
C LEU A 72 1.98 16.15 -4.46
N LEU A 73 2.99 15.30 -4.71
CA LEU A 73 2.88 13.84 -4.65
C LEU A 73 2.71 13.31 -3.22
N GLY A 74 3.44 13.88 -2.26
CA GLY A 74 3.32 13.54 -0.84
C GLY A 74 1.93 13.90 -0.29
N GLY A 75 1.40 15.07 -0.67
CA GLY A 75 0.04 15.50 -0.36
C GLY A 75 -1.02 14.57 -0.95
N LEU A 76 -0.83 14.10 -2.18
CA LEU A 76 -1.69 13.08 -2.80
C LEU A 76 -1.69 11.77 -2.00
N GLY A 77 -0.49 11.24 -1.68
CA GLY A 77 -0.34 10.00 -0.91
C GLY A 77 -0.99 10.09 0.47
N LEU A 78 -0.77 11.21 1.17
CA LEU A 78 -1.39 11.49 2.46
C LEU A 78 -2.92 11.56 2.34
N SER A 79 -3.43 12.29 1.34
CA SER A 79 -4.87 12.44 1.08
C SER A 79 -5.54 11.09 0.86
N VAL A 80 -4.92 10.20 0.07
CA VAL A 80 -5.43 8.84 -0.15
C VAL A 80 -5.48 8.04 1.15
N GLU A 81 -4.43 8.10 1.97
CA GLU A 81 -4.37 7.42 3.27
C GLU A 81 -5.46 7.95 4.22
N LEU A 82 -5.67 9.27 4.27
CA LEU A 82 -6.72 9.92 5.05
C LEU A 82 -8.11 9.50 4.56
N VAL A 83 -8.36 9.47 3.25
CA VAL A 83 -9.63 9.06 2.66
C VAL A 83 -9.96 7.60 3.01
N LEU A 84 -8.96 6.72 2.96
CA LEU A 84 -9.12 5.31 3.33
C LEU A 84 -9.46 5.14 4.81
N ARG A 85 -8.92 6.01 5.68
CA ARG A 85 -9.16 5.99 7.12
C ARG A 85 -10.52 6.57 7.51
N TRP A 86 -10.94 7.64 6.84
CA TRP A 86 -12.15 8.40 7.22
C TRP A 86 -13.43 7.84 6.60
N PHE A 87 -13.39 7.50 5.31
CA PHE A 87 -14.59 7.04 4.61
C PHE A 87 -14.74 5.54 4.73
N ARG A 88 -15.95 5.05 5.05
CA ARG A 88 -16.26 3.60 5.08
C ARG A 88 -16.95 3.11 3.82
N ARG A 89 -17.60 3.99 3.06
CA ARG A 89 -18.31 3.64 1.82
C ARG A 89 -17.35 3.68 0.62
N PRO A 90 -17.29 2.63 -0.22
CA PRO A 90 -16.35 2.56 -1.35
C PRO A 90 -16.62 3.65 -2.41
N ARG A 91 -17.88 4.01 -2.65
CA ARG A 91 -18.26 5.04 -3.62
C ARG A 91 -17.74 6.44 -3.22
N GLN A 92 -17.79 6.77 -1.93
CA GLN A 92 -17.27 8.04 -1.42
C GLN A 92 -15.73 8.09 -1.49
N ARG A 93 -15.07 6.96 -1.19
CA ARG A 93 -13.61 6.84 -1.35
C ARG A 93 -13.18 7.12 -2.79
N LEU A 94 -13.86 6.52 -3.77
CA LEU A 94 -13.50 6.69 -5.18
C LEU A 94 -13.67 8.14 -5.64
N LEU A 95 -14.77 8.81 -5.24
CA LEU A 95 -15.00 10.22 -5.56
C LEU A 95 -13.94 11.13 -4.93
N ALA A 96 -13.59 10.89 -3.67
CA ALA A 96 -12.58 11.70 -2.96
C ALA A 96 -11.17 11.49 -3.54
N ILE A 97 -10.79 10.25 -3.86
CA ILE A 97 -9.50 9.96 -4.52
C ILE A 97 -9.47 10.58 -5.92
N GLY A 98 -10.56 10.46 -6.68
CA GLY A 98 -10.68 11.08 -8.00
C GLY A 98 -10.50 12.59 -7.95
N ALA A 99 -11.17 13.26 -7.01
CA ALA A 99 -11.03 14.70 -6.82
C ALA A 99 -9.60 15.11 -6.43
N ALA A 100 -8.96 14.38 -5.51
CA ALA A 100 -7.58 14.63 -5.11
C ALA A 100 -6.60 14.45 -6.30
N LEU A 101 -6.79 13.41 -7.10
CA LEU A 101 -6.01 13.19 -8.32
C LEU A 101 -6.23 14.32 -9.33
N SER A 102 -7.47 14.77 -9.55
CA SER A 102 -7.75 15.88 -10.46
C SER A 102 -7.02 17.15 -10.04
N VAL A 103 -7.06 17.53 -8.77
CA VAL A 103 -6.35 18.71 -8.25
C VAL A 103 -4.85 18.57 -8.46
N VAL A 104 -4.29 17.42 -8.14
CA VAL A 104 -2.86 17.14 -8.28
C VAL A 104 -2.41 17.20 -9.74
N THR A 105 -3.17 16.57 -10.65
CA THR A 105 -2.89 16.62 -12.08
C THR A 105 -3.01 18.04 -12.64
N LEU A 106 -3.98 18.83 -12.18
CA LEU A 106 -4.12 20.23 -12.61
C LEU A 106 -2.92 21.07 -12.21
N ILE A 107 -2.48 20.99 -10.95
CA ILE A 107 -1.29 21.73 -10.48
C ILE A 107 -0.03 21.26 -11.20
N TRP A 108 0.09 19.95 -11.45
CA TRP A 108 1.24 19.41 -12.17
C TRP A 108 1.27 19.84 -13.64
N LEU A 109 0.12 19.82 -14.31
CA LEU A 109 -0.01 20.28 -15.69
C LEU A 109 0.28 21.78 -15.82
N ASP A 110 -0.21 22.58 -14.89
CA ASP A 110 0.10 24.01 -14.86
C ASP A 110 1.62 24.24 -14.72
N GLY A 111 2.24 23.59 -13.72
CA GLY A 111 3.68 23.71 -13.51
C GLY A 111 4.57 23.12 -14.61
N ALA A 112 4.13 22.07 -15.30
CA ALA A 112 4.93 21.37 -16.31
C ALA A 112 4.68 21.82 -17.75
N VAL A 113 3.42 22.16 -18.08
CA VAL A 113 2.99 22.49 -19.45
C VAL A 113 2.70 23.99 -19.59
N GLY A 114 2.42 24.72 -18.50
CA GLY A 114 2.06 26.14 -18.56
C GLY A 114 0.71 26.35 -19.25
N ILE A 115 -0.32 25.64 -18.78
CA ILE A 115 -1.66 25.68 -19.40
C ILE A 115 -2.38 27.02 -19.10
N PHE A 116 -2.00 27.71 -18.04
CA PHE A 116 -2.54 29.00 -17.61
C PHE A 116 -1.47 30.09 -17.65
#